data_AF-A0A7C9EGZ5-F1
#
_entry.id   AF-A0A7C9EGZ5-F1
#
_cell.length_a   1.000
_cell.length_b   1.000
_cell.length_c   1.000
_cell.angle_alpha   90.00
_cell.angle_beta   90.00
_cell.angle_gamma   90.00
#
_symmetry.space_group_name_H-M   'P 1'
#
loop_
_entity.id
_entity.type
_entity.pdbx_description
1 polymer ?
#
loop_
_entity_poly.entity_id
_entity_poly.type
_entity_poly.pdbx_seq_one_letter_code
_entity_poly.pdbx_strand_id
1 'polypeptide(L)'
;QLSSSSHIDISPWISFVSRNGVKRLALSNDSIDEPLFRLPAYFFSFVGLEHLSLSHCIIGRLPCLEGLRNLLSLSLQVTVFEADVSKDFLASCNLLESLTLLLCSIHDPLIINMPNLRNLYVDGLFQSISFKNASSLVSVSLALKDVNTMEGAADMMKFLASSCKLQKLCF
;
A
#
# COMPACT_ATOMS: atom_id res chain seq x y z
N GLN A 1 -29.10 -9.30 -16.64
CA GLN A 1 -28.74 -10.50 -15.87
C GLN A 1 -27.47 -10.16 -15.12
N LEU A 2 -27.53 -10.04 -13.79
CA LEU A 2 -26.34 -9.78 -12.97
C LEU A 2 -25.50 -11.06 -12.96
N SER A 3 -24.33 -11.03 -13.57
CA SER A 3 -23.33 -12.06 -13.37
C SER A 3 -22.92 -12.03 -11.91
N SER A 4 -23.18 -13.14 -11.23
CA SER A 4 -22.72 -13.43 -9.88
C SER A 4 -21.20 -13.25 -9.84
N SER A 5 -20.72 -12.18 -9.18
CA SER A 5 -19.30 -12.07 -8.84
C SER A 5 -18.95 -13.27 -7.97
N SER A 6 -18.21 -14.23 -8.51
CA SER A 6 -17.61 -15.31 -7.75
C SER A 6 -16.61 -14.69 -6.77
N HIS A 7 -17.09 -14.33 -5.58
CA HIS A 7 -16.22 -13.94 -4.49
C HIS A 7 -15.30 -15.13 -4.21
N ILE A 8 -14.00 -14.97 -4.48
CA ILE A 8 -13.00 -15.94 -4.08
C ILE A 8 -13.07 -16.04 -2.56
N ASP A 9 -13.51 -17.19 -2.04
CA ASP A 9 -13.50 -17.43 -0.61
C ASP A 9 -12.05 -17.67 -0.15
N ILE A 10 -11.43 -16.60 0.33
CA ILE A 10 -10.06 -16.65 0.87
C ILE A 10 -10.01 -17.01 2.37
N SER A 11 -11.15 -17.29 3.02
CA SER A 11 -11.23 -17.64 4.44
C SER A 11 -10.36 -18.84 4.83
N PRO A 12 -10.32 -19.94 4.05
CA PRO A 12 -9.47 -21.09 4.38
C PRO A 12 -7.98 -20.72 4.38
N TRP A 13 -7.55 -19.88 3.44
CA TRP A 13 -6.18 -19.40 3.32
C TRP A 13 -5.80 -18.49 4.48
N ILE A 14 -6.69 -17.57 4.87
CA ILE A 14 -6.48 -16.70 6.03
C ILE A 14 -6.31 -17.53 7.31
N SER A 15 -7.16 -18.54 7.50
CA SER A 15 -7.06 -19.49 8.63
C SER A 15 -5.72 -20.24 8.61
N PHE A 16 -5.29 -20.72 7.44
CA PHE A 16 -4.02 -21.41 7.28
C PHE A 16 -2.82 -20.49 7.60
N VAL A 17 -2.79 -19.29 7.04
CA VAL A 17 -1.73 -18.29 7.27
C VAL A 17 -1.58 -17.97 8.75
N SER A 18 -2.70 -17.73 9.42
CA SER A 18 -2.74 -17.38 10.85
C SER A 18 -2.21 -18.52 11.74
N ARG A 19 -2.56 -19.79 11.43
CA ARG A 19 -2.16 -20.94 12.25
C ARG A 19 -0.71 -21.37 12.07
N ASN A 20 -0.11 -21.08 10.91
CA ASN A 20 1.21 -21.61 10.54
C ASN A 20 2.34 -20.59 10.69
N GLY A 21 2.09 -19.42 11.29
CA GLY A 21 3.12 -18.40 11.49
C GLY A 21 3.71 -17.88 10.17
N VAL A 22 2.88 -17.80 9.12
CA VAL A 22 3.32 -17.37 7.80
C VAL A 22 3.73 -15.90 7.86
N LYS A 23 4.98 -15.62 7.45
CA LYS A 23 5.57 -14.27 7.45
C LYS A 23 5.45 -13.53 6.12
N ARG A 24 5.24 -14.26 5.02
CA ARG A 24 5.13 -13.71 3.67
C ARG A 24 3.86 -14.20 3.01
N LEU A 25 3.02 -13.28 2.57
CA LEU A 25 1.77 -13.58 1.88
C LEU A 25 1.72 -12.78 0.59
N ALA A 26 1.45 -13.46 -0.51
CA ALA A 26 1.17 -12.85 -1.80
C ALA A 26 -0.18 -13.35 -2.28
N LEU A 27 -1.08 -12.44 -2.63
CA LEU A 27 -2.34 -12.74 -3.30
C LEU A 27 -2.42 -11.92 -4.57
N SER A 28 -2.42 -12.61 -5.70
CA SER A 28 -2.52 -12.01 -7.02
C SER A 28 -3.77 -12.52 -7.70
N ASN A 29 -4.54 -11.62 -8.30
CA ASN A 29 -5.52 -11.98 -9.31
C ASN A 29 -5.02 -11.45 -10.65
N ASP A 30 -4.23 -12.25 -11.37
CA ASP A 30 -3.54 -11.82 -12.60
C ASP A 30 -4.46 -11.77 -13.84
N SER A 31 -5.76 -12.02 -13.67
CA SER A 31 -6.74 -11.93 -14.75
C SER A 31 -7.15 -10.48 -14.99
N ILE A 32 -6.52 -9.84 -15.98
CA ILE A 32 -6.79 -8.46 -16.40
C ILE A 32 -8.26 -8.25 -16.82
N ASP A 33 -8.91 -9.29 -17.34
CA ASP A 33 -10.30 -9.25 -17.79
C ASP A 33 -11.32 -9.44 -16.66
N GLU A 34 -10.87 -9.82 -15.46
CA GLU A 34 -11.73 -10.03 -14.30
C GLU A 34 -11.88 -8.76 -13.46
N PRO A 35 -13.05 -8.54 -12.82
CA PRO A 35 -13.21 -7.41 -11.93
C PRO A 35 -12.27 -7.51 -10.73
N LEU A 36 -11.88 -6.35 -10.20
CA LEU A 36 -11.11 -6.28 -8.95
C LEU A 36 -11.87 -7.01 -7.84
N PHE A 37 -11.17 -7.84 -7.07
CA PHE A 37 -11.80 -8.52 -5.94
C PHE A 37 -11.73 -7.67 -4.68
N ARG A 38 -12.82 -7.61 -3.94
CA ARG A 38 -12.84 -6.90 -2.65
C ARG A 38 -12.20 -7.75 -1.57
N LEU A 39 -11.25 -7.19 -0.83
CA LEU A 39 -10.70 -7.87 0.35
C LEU A 39 -11.77 -8.00 1.45
N PRO A 40 -11.89 -9.17 2.09
CA PRO A 40 -12.72 -9.33 3.28
C PRO A 40 -12.23 -8.44 4.43
N ALA A 41 -13.17 -7.92 5.22
CA ALA A 41 -12.88 -7.02 6.34
C ALA A 41 -11.90 -7.63 7.38
N TYR A 42 -11.92 -8.96 7.55
CA TYR A 42 -11.07 -9.69 8.48
C TYR A 42 -9.72 -10.10 7.89
N PHE A 43 -9.37 -9.66 6.68
CA PHE A 43 -8.14 -10.07 6.00
C PHE A 43 -6.90 -9.82 6.86
N PHE A 44 -6.80 -8.64 7.49
CA PHE A 44 -5.64 -8.23 8.30
C PHE A 44 -5.72 -8.64 9.78
N SER A 45 -6.48 -9.69 10.10
CA SER A 45 -6.62 -10.22 11.47
C SER A 45 -5.51 -11.18 11.91
N PHE A 46 -4.69 -11.69 10.98
CA PHE A 46 -3.54 -12.53 11.31
C PHE A 46 -2.43 -11.71 12.00
N VAL A 47 -1.61 -12.32 12.85
CA VAL A 47 -0.49 -11.66 13.54
C VAL A 47 0.82 -12.27 13.06
N GLY A 48 1.84 -11.42 12.84
CA GLY A 48 3.20 -11.87 12.51
C GLY A 48 3.58 -11.84 11.03
N LEU A 49 2.75 -11.26 10.16
CA LEU A 49 3.12 -11.04 8.76
C LEU A 49 4.17 -9.93 8.65
N GLU A 50 5.24 -10.20 7.92
CA GLU A 50 6.35 -9.27 7.66
C GLU A 50 6.34 -8.76 6.22
N HIS A 51 5.81 -9.53 5.27
CA HIS A 51 5.76 -9.15 3.86
C HIS A 51 4.41 -9.46 3.24
N LEU A 52 3.81 -8.45 2.61
CA LEU A 52 2.53 -8.54 1.94
C LEU A 52 2.64 -8.05 0.51
N SER A 53 2.14 -8.86 -0.42
CA SER A 53 1.90 -8.46 -1.80
C SER A 53 0.44 -8.71 -2.16
N LEU A 54 -0.25 -7.70 -2.67
CA LEU A 54 -1.62 -7.79 -3.15
C LEU A 54 -1.69 -7.21 -4.56
N SER A 55 -2.39 -7.89 -5.47
CA SER A 55 -2.66 -7.36 -6.79
C SER A 55 -4.15 -7.43 -7.14
N HIS A 56 -4.63 -6.49 -7.97
CA HIS A 56 -5.99 -6.50 -8.53
C HIS A 56 -7.11 -6.57 -7.47
N CYS A 57 -6.97 -5.78 -6.40
CA CYS A 57 -7.92 -5.79 -5.29
C CYS A 57 -8.51 -4.42 -4.95
N ILE A 58 -9.69 -4.44 -4.31
CA ILE A 58 -10.32 -3.29 -3.67
C ILE A 58 -10.11 -3.40 -2.16
N ILE A 59 -9.51 -2.37 -1.56
CA ILE A 59 -9.32 -2.24 -0.12
C ILE A 59 -10.41 -1.31 0.42
N GLY A 60 -11.40 -1.90 1.07
CA GLY A 60 -12.48 -1.17 1.74
C GLY A 60 -12.19 -0.89 3.21
N ARG A 61 -13.21 -0.44 3.95
CA ARG A 61 -13.08 -0.24 5.41
C ARG A 61 -12.68 -1.53 6.14
N LEU A 62 -11.65 -1.44 6.97
CA LEU A 62 -11.07 -2.58 7.69
C LEU A 62 -11.24 -2.37 9.21
N PRO A 63 -12.03 -3.23 9.90
CA PRO A 63 -12.23 -3.13 11.34
C PRO A 63 -11.01 -3.58 12.16
N CYS A 64 -10.07 -4.31 11.55
CA CYS A 64 -8.86 -4.80 12.20
C CYS A 64 -7.68 -4.66 11.24
N LEU A 65 -6.59 -4.03 11.72
CA LEU A 65 -5.34 -3.81 11.00
C LEU A 65 -4.13 -4.34 11.78
N GLU A 66 -4.35 -5.19 12.79
CA GLU A 66 -3.30 -5.68 13.67
C GLU A 66 -2.22 -6.46 12.92
N GLY A 67 -2.60 -7.15 11.84
CA GLY A 67 -1.67 -7.87 10.98
C GLY A 67 -0.70 -7.02 10.19
N LEU A 68 -0.90 -5.70 10.14
CA LEU A 68 0.02 -4.77 9.48
C LEU A 68 1.13 -4.26 10.42
N ARG A 69 1.00 -4.45 11.74
CA ARG A 69 1.92 -3.84 12.72
C ARG A 69 3.36 -4.33 12.60
N ASN A 70 3.56 -5.56 12.15
CA ASN A 70 4.88 -6.17 11.98
C ASN A 70 5.38 -6.13 10.53
N LEU A 71 4.67 -5.43 9.65
CA LEU A 71 4.96 -5.44 8.22
C LEU A 71 6.23 -4.64 7.93
N LEU A 72 7.19 -5.29 7.29
CA LEU A 72 8.45 -4.72 6.80
C LEU A 72 8.35 -4.35 5.32
N SER A 73 7.53 -5.07 4.55
CA SER A 73 7.34 -4.80 3.12
C SER A 73 5.88 -4.90 2.71
N LEU A 74 5.43 -3.88 1.99
CA LEU A 74 4.11 -3.82 1.39
C LEU A 74 4.23 -3.54 -0.11
N SER A 75 3.62 -4.39 -0.92
CA SER A 75 3.47 -4.21 -2.36
C SER A 75 2.00 -4.31 -2.72
N LEU A 76 1.46 -3.22 -3.27
CA LEU A 76 0.11 -3.15 -3.81
C LEU A 76 0.21 -2.87 -5.30
N GLN A 77 -0.49 -3.66 -6.11
CA GLN A 77 -0.50 -3.54 -7.56
C GLN A 77 -1.94 -3.49 -8.06
N VAL A 78 -2.28 -2.56 -8.96
CA VAL A 78 -3.63 -2.40 -9.53
C VAL A 78 -4.68 -2.42 -8.41
N THR A 79 -4.46 -1.59 -7.39
CA THR A 79 -5.25 -1.59 -6.16
C THR A 79 -6.03 -0.30 -6.03
N VAL A 80 -7.32 -0.42 -5.67
CA VAL A 80 -8.20 0.73 -5.42
C VAL A 80 -8.52 0.80 -3.93
N PHE A 81 -8.27 1.96 -3.32
CA PHE A 81 -8.70 2.26 -1.97
C PHE A 81 -10.08 2.93 -2.00
N GLU A 82 -10.99 2.48 -1.14
CA GLU A 82 -12.19 3.27 -0.86
C GLU A 82 -11.83 4.57 -0.12
N ALA A 83 -12.73 5.56 -0.21
CA ALA A 83 -12.56 6.85 0.44
C ALA A 83 -12.32 6.70 1.95
N ASP A 84 -11.40 7.51 2.47
CA ASP A 84 -10.97 7.58 3.87
C ASP A 84 -10.30 6.31 4.43
N VAL A 85 -9.98 5.31 3.59
CA VAL A 85 -9.37 4.05 4.06
C VAL A 85 -7.85 4.11 4.07
N SER A 86 -7.25 4.77 3.09
CA SER A 86 -5.81 4.67 2.84
C SER A 86 -4.97 5.21 3.99
N LYS A 87 -5.47 6.25 4.67
CA LYS A 87 -4.81 6.89 5.81
C LYS A 87 -4.64 5.94 6.99
N ASP A 88 -5.71 5.31 7.45
CA ASP A 88 -5.68 4.40 8.61
C ASP A 88 -4.91 3.11 8.28
N PHE A 89 -5.05 2.64 7.03
CA PHE A 89 -4.31 1.49 6.52
C PHE A 89 -2.80 1.70 6.58
N LEU A 90 -2.30 2.80 6.01
CA LEU A 90 -0.87 3.11 5.97
C LEU A 90 -0.33 3.49 7.36
N ALA A 91 -1.13 4.17 8.19
CA ALA A 91 -0.75 4.50 9.57
C ALA A 91 -0.58 3.26 10.47
N SER A 92 -1.11 2.09 10.06
CA SER A 92 -0.94 0.84 10.80
C SER A 92 0.39 0.12 10.50
N CYS A 93 1.11 0.54 9.45
CA CYS A 93 2.35 -0.08 8.98
C CYS A 93 3.61 0.57 9.63
N ASN A 94 3.75 0.47 10.95
CA ASN A 94 4.76 1.24 11.70
C ASN A 94 6.23 0.79 11.51
N LEU A 95 6.46 -0.48 11.14
CA LEU A 95 7.79 -1.04 10.92
C LEU A 95 8.20 -1.09 9.45
N LEU A 96 7.41 -0.47 8.56
CA LEU A 96 7.57 -0.63 7.13
C LEU A 96 8.91 -0.06 6.62
N GLU A 97 9.67 -0.90 5.93
CA GLU A 97 10.96 -0.55 5.30
C GLU A 97 10.82 -0.38 3.79
N SER A 98 9.85 -1.04 3.17
CA SER A 98 9.61 -0.98 1.73
C SER A 98 8.12 -0.83 1.41
N LEU A 99 7.79 0.21 0.63
CA LEU A 99 6.46 0.46 0.12
C LEU A 99 6.48 0.53 -1.41
N THR A 100 5.65 -0.28 -2.05
CA THR A 100 5.41 -0.24 -3.49
C THR A 100 3.92 -0.09 -3.74
N LEU A 101 3.55 1.00 -4.40
CA LEU A 101 2.22 1.26 -4.91
C LEU A 101 2.34 1.34 -6.43
N LEU A 102 1.84 0.34 -7.16
CA LEU A 102 1.96 0.24 -8.60
C LEU A 102 0.58 0.27 -9.24
N LEU A 103 0.31 1.23 -10.12
CA LEU A 103 -0.98 1.42 -10.76
C LEU A 103 -2.14 1.49 -9.74
N CYS A 104 -1.90 2.11 -8.59
CA CYS A 104 -2.90 2.24 -7.53
C CYS A 104 -3.79 3.47 -7.76
N SER A 105 -5.01 3.44 -7.23
CA SER A 105 -5.88 4.61 -7.15
C SER A 105 -6.22 4.90 -5.69
N ILE A 106 -5.80 6.08 -5.21
CA ILE A 106 -6.05 6.56 -3.85
C ILE A 106 -6.63 7.96 -3.92
N HIS A 107 -7.85 8.11 -3.41
CA HIS A 107 -8.56 9.38 -3.41
C HIS A 107 -8.13 10.32 -2.28
N ASP A 108 -7.58 9.77 -1.18
CA ASP A 108 -7.10 10.57 -0.06
C ASP A 108 -5.66 11.09 -0.29
N PRO A 109 -5.22 12.14 0.42
CA PRO A 109 -3.82 12.54 0.44
C PRO A 109 -2.92 11.43 0.97
N LEU A 110 -1.88 11.06 0.20
CA LEU A 110 -0.89 10.08 0.62
C LEU A 110 0.15 10.74 1.53
N ILE A 111 0.04 10.50 2.85
CA ILE A 111 0.96 11.05 3.86
C ILE A 111 1.95 9.96 4.28
N ILE A 112 3.21 10.08 3.84
CA ILE A 112 4.28 9.15 4.20
C ILE A 112 4.79 9.50 5.62
N ASN A 113 4.46 8.64 6.58
CA ASN A 113 4.78 8.79 8.00
C ASN A 113 5.35 7.48 8.57
N MET A 114 6.39 6.95 7.93
CA MET A 114 7.06 5.71 8.31
C MET A 114 8.57 5.97 8.50
N PRO A 115 9.07 6.07 9.76
CA PRO A 115 10.46 6.46 10.03
C PRO A 115 11.49 5.46 9.52
N ASN A 116 11.10 4.19 9.39
CA ASN A 116 11.97 3.10 8.93
C ASN A 116 11.89 2.90 7.40
N LEU A 117 11.06 3.66 6.69
CA LEU A 117 10.87 3.48 5.26
C LEU A 117 12.16 3.85 4.50
N ARG A 118 12.71 2.87 3.79
CA ARG A 118 13.95 2.98 3.01
C ARG A 118 13.67 3.04 1.53
N ASN A 119 12.68 2.27 1.06
CA ASN A 119 12.35 2.16 -0.35
C ASN A 119 10.89 2.57 -0.58
N LEU A 120 10.70 3.53 -1.46
CA LEU A 120 9.38 4.00 -1.87
C LEU A 120 9.28 3.96 -3.39
N TYR A 121 8.27 3.25 -3.89
CA TYR A 121 7.85 3.28 -5.28
C TYR A 121 6.37 3.64 -5.34
N VAL A 122 6.02 4.67 -6.12
CA VAL A 122 4.65 5.14 -6.29
C VAL A 122 4.37 5.35 -7.78
N ASP A 123 3.40 4.61 -8.31
CA ASP A 123 2.80 4.76 -9.63
C ASP A 123 1.29 4.63 -9.50
N GLY A 124 0.56 5.54 -10.14
CA GLY A 124 -0.90 5.56 -10.10
C GLY A 124 -1.52 6.95 -10.02
N LEU A 125 -2.77 6.97 -9.57
CA LEU A 125 -3.62 8.15 -9.42
C LEU A 125 -3.76 8.50 -7.94
N PHE A 126 -3.22 9.65 -7.55
CA PHE A 126 -3.19 10.13 -6.18
C PHE A 126 -3.61 11.60 -6.14
N GLN A 127 -4.38 11.99 -5.12
CA GLN A 127 -4.73 13.40 -4.92
C GLN A 127 -3.48 14.26 -4.66
N SER A 128 -2.63 13.82 -3.73
CA SER A 128 -1.34 14.45 -3.41
C SER A 128 -0.45 13.48 -2.64
N ILE A 129 0.85 13.79 -2.59
CA ILE A 129 1.84 13.04 -1.84
C ILE A 129 2.63 14.00 -0.96
N SER A 130 2.77 13.67 0.32
CA SER A 130 3.56 14.45 1.27
C SER A 130 4.38 13.56 2.18
N PHE A 131 5.49 14.09 2.68
CA PHE A 131 6.40 13.39 3.57
C PHE A 131 6.39 14.06 4.94
N LYS A 132 5.97 13.32 5.96
CA LYS A 132 5.93 13.80 7.35
C LYS A 132 7.08 13.22 8.17
N ASN A 133 7.33 11.92 8.05
CA ASN A 133 8.38 11.23 8.78
C ASN A 133 8.91 10.07 7.93
N ALA A 134 9.97 10.32 7.18
CA ALA A 134 10.58 9.35 6.26
C ALA A 134 12.10 9.55 6.16
N SER A 135 12.75 9.77 7.30
CA SER A 135 14.17 10.13 7.40
C SER A 135 15.15 9.00 7.08
N SER A 136 14.65 7.80 6.80
CA SER A 136 15.44 6.62 6.40
C SER A 136 15.39 6.32 4.91
N LEU A 137 14.72 7.16 4.10
CA LEU A 137 14.60 6.96 2.67
C LEU A 137 15.97 6.93 1.99
N VAL A 138 16.22 5.84 1.26
CA VAL A 138 17.41 5.61 0.44
C VAL A 138 17.05 5.59 -1.04
N SER A 139 15.86 5.08 -1.39
CA SER A 139 15.39 4.99 -2.76
C SER A 139 13.96 5.50 -2.88
N VAL A 140 13.74 6.43 -3.82
CA VAL A 140 12.43 6.97 -4.17
C VAL A 140 12.23 6.87 -5.68
N SER A 141 11.06 6.41 -6.11
CA SER A 141 10.66 6.36 -7.51
C SER A 141 9.20 6.76 -7.64
N LEU A 142 8.92 7.81 -8.40
CA LEU A 142 7.59 8.43 -8.48
C LEU A 142 7.16 8.54 -9.96
N ALA A 143 6.30 7.65 -10.42
CA ALA A 143 5.69 7.69 -11.74
C ALA A 143 4.24 8.18 -11.63
N LEU A 144 4.05 9.50 -11.54
CA LEU A 144 2.73 10.09 -11.27
C LEU A 144 2.03 10.46 -12.57
N LYS A 145 0.82 9.93 -12.78
CA LYS A 145 -0.05 10.30 -13.91
C LYS A 145 -0.94 11.46 -13.45
N ASP A 146 -0.93 12.56 -14.21
CA ASP A 146 -1.72 13.78 -13.94
C ASP A 146 -1.39 14.53 -12.64
N VAL A 147 -0.13 14.91 -12.47
CA VAL A 147 0.28 15.88 -11.44
C VAL A 147 -0.19 17.28 -11.85
N ASN A 148 -1.49 17.57 -11.69
CA ASN A 148 -1.96 18.95 -11.45
C ASN A 148 -1.51 19.46 -10.06
N THR A 149 -0.80 18.61 -9.30
CA THR A 149 -0.21 18.79 -7.99
C THR A 149 0.98 19.77 -8.01
N MET A 150 0.70 21.05 -8.26
CA MET A 150 1.64 22.12 -7.89
C MET A 150 1.56 22.43 -6.38
N GLU A 151 0.44 22.08 -5.74
CA GLU A 151 0.28 22.19 -4.29
C GLU A 151 0.99 21.01 -3.60
N GLY A 152 2.03 21.32 -2.83
CA GLY A 152 2.83 20.32 -2.10
C GLY A 152 4.02 19.72 -2.85
N ALA A 153 4.09 19.82 -4.18
CA ALA A 153 5.26 19.31 -4.93
C ALA A 153 6.56 20.02 -4.53
N ALA A 154 6.52 21.34 -4.31
CA ALA A 154 7.69 22.09 -3.84
C ALA A 154 8.17 21.60 -2.46
N ASP A 155 7.26 21.30 -1.55
CA ASP A 155 7.60 20.85 -0.20
C ASP A 155 8.06 19.39 -0.18
N MET A 156 7.46 18.55 -1.02
CA MET A 156 7.97 17.21 -1.30
C MET A 156 9.42 17.27 -1.84
N MET A 157 9.66 18.11 -2.84
CA MET A 157 11.00 18.26 -3.43
C MET A 157 12.01 18.81 -2.43
N LYS A 158 11.63 19.81 -1.62
CA LYS A 158 12.47 20.31 -0.52
C LYS A 158 12.80 19.20 0.49
N PHE A 159 11.81 18.41 0.89
CA PHE A 159 12.00 17.27 1.79
C PHE A 159 13.03 16.29 1.22
N LEU A 160 12.81 15.83 -0.03
CA LEU A 160 13.70 14.87 -0.70
C LEU A 160 15.12 15.44 -0.88
N ALA A 161 15.24 16.71 -1.27
CA ALA A 161 16.52 17.40 -1.44
C ALA A 161 17.29 17.58 -0.11
N SER A 162 16.58 17.65 1.03
CA SER A 162 17.20 17.73 2.35
C SER A 162 17.66 16.39 2.91
N SER A 163 17.30 15.27 2.28
CA SER A 163 17.68 13.93 2.77
C SER A 163 19.14 13.61 2.48
N CYS A 164 19.95 13.45 3.52
CA CYS A 164 21.35 13.05 3.39
C CYS A 164 21.55 11.56 3.09
N LYS A 165 20.50 10.74 3.20
CA LYS A 165 20.54 9.28 2.99
C LYS A 165 20.05 8.85 1.62
N LEU A 166 19.39 9.74 0.87
CA LEU A 166 18.81 9.42 -0.43
C LEU A 166 19.92 9.14 -1.44
N GLN A 167 19.93 7.94 -2.01
CA GLN A 167 20.92 7.47 -2.99
C GLN A 167 20.32 7.29 -4.38
N LYS A 168 19.00 7.04 -4.45
CA LYS A 168 18.29 6.86 -5.71
C LYS A 168 17.01 7.70 -5.72
N LEU A 169 16.85 8.49 -6.77
CA LEU A 169 15.65 9.26 -7.05
C LEU A 169 15.30 9.10 -8.53
N CYS A 170 14.09 8.63 -8.82
CA CYS A 170 13.56 8.47 -10.17
C CYS A 170 12.18 9.12 -10.29
N PHE A 171 11.90 9.73 -11.44
CA PHE A 171 10.61 10.30 -11.83
C PHE A 171 10.21 9.75 -13.19
#